data_AF-A0AAW2H6S5-F1
#
_entry.id   AF-A0AAW2H6S5-F1
#
_cell.length_a   1.000
_cell.length_b   1.000
_cell.length_c   1.000
_cell.angle_alpha   90.00
_cell.angle_beta   90.00
_cell.angle_gamma   90.00
#
_symmetry.space_group_name_H-M   'P 1'
#
loop_
_entity.id
_entity.type
_entity.pdbx_description
1 polymer ?
#
loop_
_entity_poly.entity_id
_entity_poly.type
_entity_poly.pdbx_seq_one_letter_code
_entity_poly.pdbx_strand_id
1 'polypeptide(L)'
;MRHLYYLNPAIKNYEWGSPDIIPQLCHLPKTNQPIAELWMGDHPAGMATLLKGETLSSFLNSEPSQFISLKAHKDKLDFLFKVLAVQKPLSLQVHPKQEQAVRGFIREEKQKIPRFASQRIYKDSSAKAEMLYALSDFSALTGVRPLQSLVKNFSLLAKHTFWKDQLDFIQQSKYTSKALRRFCELLYYYQPLEKLIKETLALLKNQEGELNWITRLYEQFGVDMAVFAPLWMNVIHLEKGEAIFLPSTCMHAYLQGFALELMTNSDNVIRLGLTSKHKDEREFMQIADFTSRPVEKILPISHDRAVEVYAPKEVDFSLISVKLVKNKAVELDSPCKTPLSSLIDMADFQFILTPDADAYLLENATWQDLLITRDLPLTKELMLKGFTCLNDKGKSYSHQELDQRLEQREWNYTLSKAGVDNYSRLKYSAKDKTTFAKALDSWLVRHWLRKV
;
A
#
# COMPACT_ATOMS: atom_id res chain seq x y z
N MET A 1 -5.23 -31.27 -5.37
CA MET A 1 -4.06 -30.74 -6.10
C MET A 1 -3.13 -30.08 -5.11
N ARG A 2 -1.81 -30.14 -5.30
CA ARG A 2 -0.90 -29.28 -4.53
C ARG A 2 -1.09 -27.85 -5.06
N HIS A 3 -1.67 -26.97 -4.25
CA HIS A 3 -1.92 -25.57 -4.61
C HIS A 3 -0.78 -24.63 -4.20
N LEU A 4 0.38 -25.20 -3.82
CA LEU A 4 1.55 -24.44 -3.35
C LEU A 4 2.75 -24.77 -4.23
N TYR A 5 3.35 -23.73 -4.78
CA TYR A 5 4.52 -23.80 -5.66
C TYR A 5 5.64 -22.97 -5.06
N TYR A 6 6.85 -23.52 -5.08
CA TYR A 6 8.04 -22.80 -4.63
C TYR A 6 8.57 -21.92 -5.76
N LEU A 7 8.87 -20.67 -5.42
CA LEU A 7 9.47 -19.69 -6.31
C LEU A 7 10.95 -19.51 -5.97
N ASN A 8 11.77 -19.43 -7.02
CA ASN A 8 13.11 -18.86 -6.98
C ASN A 8 12.99 -17.36 -7.30
N PRO A 9 13.27 -16.47 -6.33
CA PRO A 9 13.21 -15.03 -6.58
C PRO A 9 14.34 -14.58 -7.51
N ALA A 10 14.11 -13.51 -8.27
CA ALA A 10 15.20 -12.87 -9.01
C ALA A 10 16.07 -12.05 -8.04
N ILE A 11 17.36 -12.35 -8.00
CA ILE A 11 18.34 -11.71 -7.11
C ILE A 11 18.85 -10.42 -7.76
N LYS A 12 18.92 -9.32 -6.98
CA LYS A 12 19.52 -8.04 -7.41
C LYS A 12 20.72 -7.69 -6.54
N ASN A 13 21.89 -7.62 -7.17
CA ASN A 13 23.17 -7.33 -6.50
C ASN A 13 23.56 -5.85 -6.58
N TYR A 14 22.65 -4.94 -6.22
CA TYR A 14 22.96 -3.51 -6.23
C TYR A 14 23.96 -3.13 -5.12
N GLU A 15 24.85 -2.18 -5.40
CA GLU A 15 25.95 -1.78 -4.50
C GLU A 15 25.50 -1.20 -3.14
N TRP A 16 24.25 -0.75 -3.05
CA TRP A 16 23.65 -0.26 -1.81
C TRP A 16 23.18 -1.38 -0.88
N GLY A 17 23.14 -2.63 -1.37
CA GLY A 17 22.64 -3.79 -0.64
C GLY A 17 23.56 -4.26 0.49
N SER A 18 23.03 -5.13 1.35
CA SER A 18 23.82 -5.79 2.39
C SER A 18 24.50 -7.07 1.86
N PRO A 19 25.77 -7.33 2.21
CA PRO A 19 26.42 -8.61 1.91
C PRO A 19 25.98 -9.76 2.86
N ASP A 20 25.26 -9.45 3.94
CA ASP A 20 25.00 -10.40 5.02
C ASP A 20 23.52 -10.69 5.24
N ILE A 21 22.64 -9.68 5.19
CA ILE A 21 21.24 -9.81 5.66
C ILE A 21 20.45 -10.86 4.88
N ILE A 22 20.36 -10.72 3.55
CA ILE A 22 19.62 -11.68 2.71
C ILE A 22 20.29 -13.06 2.67
N PRO A 23 21.62 -13.18 2.52
CA PRO A 23 22.29 -14.48 2.63
C PRO A 23 21.97 -15.21 3.93
N GLN A 24 21.98 -14.52 5.07
CA GLN A 24 21.59 -15.11 6.35
C GLN A 24 20.13 -15.56 6.39
N LEU A 25 19.20 -14.73 5.89
CA LEU A 25 17.77 -15.08 5.80
C LEU A 25 17.56 -16.36 4.96
N CYS A 26 18.26 -16.47 3.84
CA CYS A 26 18.12 -17.59 2.91
C CYS A 26 19.00 -18.80 3.26
N HIS A 27 19.74 -18.75 4.38
CA HIS A 27 20.74 -19.75 4.76
C HIS A 27 21.76 -20.04 3.64
N LEU A 28 22.11 -19.00 2.88
CA LEU A 28 23.11 -19.04 1.82
C LEU A 28 24.50 -18.72 2.42
N PRO A 29 25.59 -19.24 1.82
CA PRO A 29 26.93 -18.82 2.18
C PRO A 29 27.09 -17.31 1.95
N LYS A 30 27.92 -16.65 2.77
CA LYS A 30 28.25 -15.24 2.57
C LYS A 30 28.78 -15.02 1.16
N THR A 31 28.28 -13.97 0.50
CA THR A 31 28.70 -13.59 -0.84
C THR A 31 29.65 -12.40 -0.76
N ASN A 32 30.66 -12.35 -1.63
CA ASN A 32 31.53 -11.17 -1.73
C ASN A 32 30.82 -9.96 -2.35
N GLN A 33 29.70 -10.19 -3.03
CA GLN A 33 28.86 -9.14 -3.61
C GLN A 33 27.60 -8.94 -2.74
N PRO A 34 27.14 -7.68 -2.56
CA PRO A 34 25.92 -7.42 -1.82
C PRO A 34 24.71 -8.05 -2.51
N ILE A 35 23.73 -8.48 -1.72
CA ILE A 35 22.38 -8.79 -2.21
C ILE A 35 21.46 -7.69 -1.68
N ALA A 36 20.93 -6.89 -2.59
CA ALA A 36 20.12 -5.73 -2.29
C ALA A 36 18.63 -6.09 -2.25
N GLU A 37 18.17 -6.86 -3.24
CA GLU A 37 16.76 -7.20 -3.39
C GLU A 37 16.55 -8.66 -3.81
N LEU A 38 15.45 -9.25 -3.34
CA LEU A 38 14.87 -10.47 -3.89
C LEU A 38 13.51 -10.14 -4.49
N TRP A 39 13.30 -10.40 -5.78
CA TRP A 39 12.05 -10.10 -6.47
C TRP A 39 11.20 -11.35 -6.64
N MET A 40 9.95 -11.27 -6.20
CA MET A 40 8.93 -12.32 -6.31
C MET A 40 7.76 -11.74 -7.10
N GLY A 41 7.73 -12.07 -8.38
CA GLY A 41 6.74 -11.57 -9.33
C GLY A 41 7.17 -11.87 -10.75
N ASP A 42 6.40 -11.36 -11.70
CA ASP A 42 6.56 -11.60 -13.14
C ASP A 42 7.06 -10.35 -13.89
N HIS A 43 7.63 -9.38 -13.16
CA HIS A 43 8.14 -8.16 -13.76
C HIS A 43 9.31 -8.49 -14.73
N PRO A 44 9.32 -7.97 -15.97
CA PRO A 44 10.34 -8.32 -16.98
C PRO A 44 11.79 -8.05 -16.54
N ALA A 45 12.02 -7.00 -15.76
CA ALA A 45 13.35 -6.67 -15.26
C ALA A 45 13.86 -7.62 -14.16
N GLY A 46 13.00 -8.45 -13.56
CA GLY A 46 13.34 -9.35 -12.46
C GLY A 46 12.32 -10.47 -12.32
N MET A 47 12.22 -11.29 -13.37
CA MET A 47 11.29 -12.41 -13.49
C MET A 47 11.65 -13.54 -12.50
N ALA A 48 10.74 -13.86 -11.58
CA ALA A 48 10.87 -15.04 -10.74
C ALA A 48 10.67 -16.32 -11.56
N THR A 49 11.21 -17.43 -11.07
CA THR A 49 11.03 -18.76 -11.70
C THR A 49 10.48 -19.75 -10.70
N LEU A 50 9.87 -20.83 -11.18
CA LEU A 50 9.58 -22.00 -10.36
C LEU A 50 10.88 -22.78 -10.10
N LEU A 51 10.87 -23.71 -9.14
CA LEU A 51 12.05 -24.57 -8.85
C LEU A 51 12.64 -25.28 -10.08
N LYS A 52 11.80 -25.61 -11.07
CA LYS A 52 12.23 -26.29 -12.31
C LYS A 52 12.77 -25.34 -13.39
N GLY A 53 12.85 -24.04 -13.10
CA GLY A 53 13.40 -23.01 -14.00
C GLY A 53 12.37 -22.37 -14.96
N GLU A 54 11.13 -22.84 -15.00
CA GLU A 54 10.06 -22.17 -15.75
C GLU A 54 9.82 -20.75 -15.19
N THR A 55 9.64 -19.77 -16.07
CA THR A 55 9.34 -18.39 -15.64
C THR A 55 7.95 -18.31 -15.02
N LEU A 56 7.80 -17.46 -14.00
CA LEU A 56 6.50 -17.27 -13.36
C LEU A 56 5.45 -16.80 -14.36
N SER A 57 5.82 -15.91 -15.30
CA SER A 57 4.90 -15.47 -16.35
C SER A 57 4.44 -16.61 -17.26
N SER A 58 5.34 -17.51 -17.70
CA SER A 58 4.95 -18.70 -18.49
C SER A 58 3.98 -19.58 -17.73
N PHE A 59 4.29 -19.86 -16.47
CA PHE A 59 3.50 -20.74 -15.61
C PHE A 59 2.10 -20.16 -15.34
N LEU A 60 2.00 -18.87 -15.02
CA LEU A 60 0.69 -18.21 -14.81
C LEU A 60 -0.15 -18.24 -16.10
N ASN A 61 0.51 -18.11 -17.26
CA ASN A 61 -0.16 -18.07 -18.56
C ASN A 61 -0.53 -19.45 -19.11
N SER A 62 -0.08 -20.56 -18.50
CA SER A 62 -0.48 -21.90 -18.94
C SER A 62 -1.95 -22.19 -18.59
N GLU A 63 -2.42 -21.72 -17.43
CA GLU A 63 -3.81 -21.85 -16.97
C GLU A 63 -4.27 -20.58 -16.21
N PRO A 64 -4.43 -19.43 -16.91
CA PRO A 64 -4.65 -18.13 -16.26
C PRO A 64 -5.84 -18.12 -15.30
N SER A 65 -6.94 -18.79 -15.66
CA SER A 65 -8.16 -18.86 -14.86
C SER A 65 -7.99 -19.53 -13.49
N GLN A 66 -6.91 -20.27 -13.26
CA GLN A 66 -6.59 -20.86 -11.96
C GLN A 66 -5.81 -19.92 -11.04
N PHE A 67 -5.05 -18.98 -11.60
CA PHE A 67 -4.06 -18.20 -10.85
C PHE A 67 -4.35 -16.69 -10.84
N ILE A 68 -4.95 -16.18 -11.91
CA ILE A 68 -5.22 -14.77 -12.13
C ILE A 68 -6.74 -14.60 -12.23
N SER A 69 -7.32 -13.81 -11.33
CA SER A 69 -8.75 -13.50 -11.38
C SER A 69 -9.07 -12.67 -12.64
N LEU A 70 -10.27 -12.80 -13.20
CA LEU A 70 -10.70 -12.06 -14.40
C LEU A 70 -10.63 -10.52 -14.26
N LYS A 71 -10.50 -9.98 -13.04
CA LYS A 71 -10.29 -8.55 -12.75
C LYS A 71 -8.88 -8.06 -13.05
N ALA A 72 -7.88 -8.92 -12.93
CA ALA A 72 -6.52 -8.63 -13.37
C ALA A 72 -6.54 -8.73 -14.89
N HIS A 73 -6.88 -7.64 -15.56
CA HIS A 73 -7.07 -7.50 -17.01
C HIS A 73 -5.79 -7.74 -17.84
N LYS A 74 -4.85 -8.54 -17.36
CA LYS A 74 -3.52 -8.70 -17.93
C LYS A 74 -3.03 -10.12 -17.67
N ASP A 75 -2.25 -10.65 -18.60
CA ASP A 75 -1.45 -11.89 -18.50
C ASP A 75 -0.30 -11.77 -17.45
N LYS A 76 -0.50 -10.94 -16.42
CA LYS A 76 0.50 -10.49 -15.47
C LYS A 76 -0.08 -10.20 -14.08
N LEU A 77 0.77 -10.32 -13.06
CA LEU A 77 0.46 -9.88 -11.70
C LEU A 77 0.39 -8.35 -11.63
N ASP A 78 -0.55 -7.81 -10.86
CA ASP A 78 -0.68 -6.35 -10.65
C ASP A 78 0.27 -5.79 -9.59
N PHE A 79 0.98 -6.67 -8.88
CA PHE A 79 1.96 -6.32 -7.87
C PHE A 79 3.32 -6.98 -8.12
N LEU A 80 4.36 -6.39 -7.53
CA LEU A 80 5.68 -6.98 -7.37
C LEU A 80 6.02 -7.00 -5.88
N PHE A 81 6.36 -8.19 -5.38
CA PHE A 81 6.77 -8.36 -3.99
C PHE A 81 8.28 -8.47 -3.89
N LYS A 82 8.88 -7.76 -2.94
CA LYS A 82 10.32 -7.74 -2.74
C LYS A 82 10.72 -7.87 -1.29
N VAL A 83 11.91 -8.43 -1.10
CA VAL A 83 12.69 -8.29 0.12
C VAL A 83 13.79 -7.27 -0.15
N LEU A 84 13.98 -6.28 0.72
CA LEU A 84 14.97 -5.21 0.60
C LEU A 84 15.95 -5.26 1.79
N ALA A 85 17.25 -5.36 1.51
CA ALA A 85 18.32 -5.22 2.51
C ALA A 85 19.13 -3.94 2.25
N VAL A 86 18.65 -2.83 2.80
CA VAL A 86 19.18 -1.49 2.57
C VAL A 86 20.35 -1.23 3.53
N GLN A 87 21.58 -1.35 3.02
CA GLN A 87 22.80 -1.05 3.78
C GLN A 87 23.24 0.40 3.62
N LYS A 88 23.05 0.96 2.42
CA LYS A 88 23.34 2.36 2.08
C LYS A 88 22.06 3.05 1.60
N PRO A 89 21.91 4.37 1.83
CA PRO A 89 20.72 5.08 1.37
C PRO A 89 20.50 4.98 -0.14
N LEU A 90 19.23 4.97 -0.53
CA LEU A 90 18.78 4.99 -1.92
C LEU A 90 18.57 6.42 -2.41
N SER A 91 18.33 6.55 -3.71
CA SER A 91 18.02 7.82 -4.35
C SER A 91 16.75 8.47 -3.78
N LEU A 92 16.76 9.79 -3.67
CA LEU A 92 15.52 10.55 -3.47
C LEU A 92 14.70 10.50 -4.76
N GLN A 93 13.52 9.88 -4.65
CA GLN A 93 12.71 9.51 -5.79
C GLN A 93 11.24 9.86 -5.62
N VAL A 94 10.54 9.86 -6.76
CA VAL A 94 9.09 10.00 -6.85
C VAL A 94 8.55 9.14 -7.99
N HIS A 95 7.30 8.73 -7.86
CA HIS A 95 6.60 7.88 -8.80
C HIS A 95 5.40 8.58 -9.43
N PRO A 96 5.12 8.37 -10.72
CA PRO A 96 4.01 9.04 -11.40
C PRO A 96 2.66 8.42 -11.04
N LYS A 97 1.60 9.24 -11.06
CA LYS A 97 0.21 8.78 -11.16
C LYS A 97 -0.08 8.22 -12.55
N GLN A 98 -1.22 7.54 -12.69
CA GLN A 98 -1.61 6.85 -13.93
C GLN A 98 -1.54 7.76 -15.17
N GLU A 99 -2.13 8.96 -15.10
CA GLU A 99 -2.11 9.91 -16.22
C GLU A 99 -0.70 10.39 -16.59
N GLN A 100 0.14 10.64 -15.57
CA GLN A 100 1.53 11.06 -15.76
C GLN A 100 2.34 9.93 -16.40
N ALA A 101 2.17 8.70 -15.92
CA ALA A 101 2.82 7.50 -16.46
C ALA A 101 2.47 7.30 -17.94
N VAL A 102 1.18 7.35 -18.29
CA VAL A 102 0.73 7.22 -19.68
C VAL A 102 1.32 8.33 -20.58
N ARG A 103 1.27 9.59 -20.14
CA ARG A 103 1.80 10.73 -20.92
C ARG A 103 3.31 10.64 -21.11
N GLY A 104 4.05 10.37 -20.03
CA GLY A 104 5.50 10.20 -20.07
C GLY A 104 5.93 9.02 -20.93
N PHE A 105 5.20 7.90 -20.81
CA PHE A 105 5.42 6.71 -21.63
C PHE A 105 5.27 7.00 -23.13
N ILE A 106 4.15 7.58 -23.54
CA ILE A 106 3.89 7.96 -24.94
C ILE A 106 4.94 8.96 -25.46
N ARG A 107 5.34 9.93 -24.62
CA ARG A 107 6.36 10.93 -24.96
C ARG A 107 7.70 10.28 -25.29
N GLU A 108 8.19 9.40 -24.43
CA GLU A 108 9.48 8.73 -24.62
C GLU A 108 9.44 7.69 -25.76
N GLU A 109 8.27 7.05 -26.01
CA GLU A 109 8.07 6.19 -27.20
C GLU A 109 8.17 6.99 -28.51
N LYS A 110 7.54 8.16 -28.58
CA LYS A 110 7.64 9.05 -29.75
C LYS A 110 9.07 9.53 -30.01
N GLN A 111 9.84 9.73 -28.93
CA GLN A 111 11.27 10.06 -28.99
C GLN A 111 12.16 8.85 -29.30
N LYS A 112 11.58 7.64 -29.37
CA LYS A 112 12.27 6.37 -29.63
C LYS A 112 13.40 6.08 -28.63
N ILE A 113 13.23 6.52 -27.37
CA ILE A 113 14.19 6.20 -26.30
C ILE A 113 14.09 4.70 -25.99
N PRO A 114 15.17 3.90 -26.12
CA PRO A 114 15.10 2.47 -25.86
C PRO A 114 14.64 2.16 -24.43
N ARG A 115 13.87 1.07 -24.27
CA ARG A 115 13.21 0.72 -23.01
C ARG A 115 14.16 0.57 -21.81
N PHE A 116 15.36 0.06 -22.07
CA PHE A 116 16.39 -0.20 -21.06
C PHE A 116 17.52 0.84 -21.08
N ALA A 117 17.36 1.94 -21.83
CA ALA A 117 18.33 3.02 -21.83
C ALA A 117 18.37 3.69 -20.43
N SER A 118 19.56 4.11 -20.00
CA SER A 118 19.75 4.71 -18.67
C SER A 118 18.95 5.99 -18.45
N GLN A 119 18.64 6.72 -19.52
CA GLN A 119 17.84 7.94 -19.51
C GLN A 119 16.32 7.71 -19.64
N ARG A 120 15.87 6.46 -19.84
CA ARG A 120 14.43 6.14 -19.92
C ARG A 120 13.82 6.15 -18.53
N ILE A 121 12.90 7.08 -18.29
CA ILE A 121 12.20 7.21 -17.00
C ILE A 121 10.92 6.40 -17.01
N TYR A 122 10.13 6.54 -18.07
CA TYR A 122 8.81 5.94 -18.22
C TYR A 122 8.92 4.62 -18.98
N LYS A 123 9.20 3.55 -18.23
CA LYS A 123 9.38 2.18 -18.76
C LYS A 123 8.06 1.47 -18.99
N ASP A 124 6.99 1.94 -18.40
CA ASP A 124 5.63 1.42 -18.60
C ASP A 124 4.61 2.54 -18.40
N SER A 125 3.36 2.27 -18.76
CA SER A 125 2.25 3.23 -18.65
C SER A 125 1.48 3.11 -17.34
N SER A 126 2.02 2.45 -16.32
CA SER A 126 1.30 2.19 -15.06
C SER A 126 1.72 3.18 -13.97
N ALA A 127 0.75 3.58 -13.14
CA ALA A 127 1.04 4.27 -11.90
C ALA A 127 1.92 3.40 -11.01
N LYS A 128 2.75 4.06 -10.20
CA LYS A 128 3.56 3.39 -9.20
C LYS A 128 3.25 3.87 -7.79
N ALA A 129 2.88 2.94 -6.93
CA ALA A 129 2.67 3.11 -5.50
C ALA A 129 3.28 1.92 -4.75
N GLU A 130 3.73 2.16 -3.52
CA GLU A 130 4.51 1.21 -2.76
C GLU A 130 3.99 1.11 -1.32
N MET A 131 4.15 -0.06 -0.70
CA MET A 131 4.00 -0.28 0.72
C MET A 131 5.30 -0.87 1.23
N LEU A 132 5.84 -0.28 2.29
CA LEU A 132 7.03 -0.77 2.98
C LEU A 132 6.59 -1.39 4.31
N TYR A 133 7.06 -2.60 4.61
CA TYR A 133 6.86 -3.29 5.89
C TYR A 133 8.23 -3.63 6.49
N ALA A 134 8.50 -3.13 7.68
CA ALA A 134 9.80 -3.26 8.33
C ALA A 134 10.01 -4.66 8.95
N LEU A 135 11.10 -5.33 8.57
CA LEU A 135 11.53 -6.62 9.14
C LEU A 135 12.56 -6.43 10.28
N SER A 136 13.20 -5.27 10.31
CA SER A 136 14.04 -4.73 11.39
C SER A 136 13.74 -3.24 11.53
N ASP A 137 14.42 -2.57 12.45
CA ASP A 137 14.50 -1.11 12.47
C ASP A 137 14.84 -0.58 11.07
N PHE A 138 14.04 0.36 10.59
CA PHE A 138 14.14 0.88 9.23
C PHE A 138 13.96 2.40 9.22
N SER A 139 14.89 3.10 8.56
CA SER A 139 14.84 4.55 8.37
C SER A 139 14.54 4.90 6.92
N ALA A 140 13.66 5.88 6.73
CA ALA A 140 13.29 6.40 5.42
C ALA A 140 13.03 7.91 5.46
N LEU A 141 13.16 8.57 4.32
CA LEU A 141 12.57 9.88 4.04
C LEU A 141 11.22 9.66 3.37
N THR A 142 10.19 10.41 3.78
CA THR A 142 8.88 10.37 3.10
C THR A 142 8.09 11.66 3.28
N GLY A 143 7.50 12.13 2.17
CA GLY A 143 6.66 13.31 2.13
C GLY A 143 7.34 14.56 2.66
N VAL A 144 6.53 15.60 2.87
CA VAL A 144 6.97 16.89 3.41
C VAL A 144 6.55 17.01 4.88
N ARG A 145 7.43 17.57 5.71
CA ARG A 145 7.17 17.82 7.14
C ARG A 145 6.11 18.91 7.36
N PRO A 146 5.41 18.88 8.50
CA PRO A 146 4.58 20.00 8.96
C PRO A 146 5.36 21.31 9.02
N LEU A 147 4.68 22.43 8.71
CA LEU A 147 5.27 23.77 8.68
C LEU A 147 6.06 24.11 9.96
N GLN A 148 5.54 23.72 11.13
CA GLN A 148 6.22 23.96 12.40
C GLN A 148 7.59 23.26 12.48
N SER A 149 7.70 22.04 11.95
CA SER A 149 8.96 21.30 11.89
C SER A 149 9.92 21.90 10.85
N LEU A 150 9.40 22.36 9.70
CA LEU A 150 10.19 23.08 8.71
C LEU A 150 10.81 24.34 9.31
N VAL A 151 9.98 25.19 9.93
CA VAL A 151 10.42 26.43 10.58
C VAL A 151 11.45 26.13 11.66
N LYS A 152 11.22 25.10 12.50
CA LYS A 152 12.19 24.66 13.51
C LYS A 152 13.54 24.30 12.89
N ASN A 153 13.56 23.44 11.87
CA ASN A 153 14.79 22.97 11.23
C ASN A 153 15.55 24.12 10.54
N PHE A 154 14.85 24.96 9.77
CA PHE A 154 15.47 26.09 9.07
C PHE A 154 15.96 27.18 10.04
N SER A 155 15.31 27.34 11.20
CA SER A 155 15.75 28.29 12.25
C SER A 155 17.13 27.93 12.83
N LEU A 156 17.49 26.64 12.86
CA LEU A 156 18.84 26.22 13.28
C LEU A 156 19.93 26.75 12.34
N LEU A 157 19.55 27.01 11.08
CA LEU A 157 20.46 27.44 10.02
C LEU A 157 20.40 28.96 9.77
N ALA A 158 19.53 29.68 10.46
CA ALA A 158 19.22 31.09 10.21
C ALA A 158 20.39 32.06 10.42
N LYS A 159 21.52 31.61 10.99
CA LYS A 159 22.77 32.39 11.05
C LYS A 159 23.43 32.57 9.69
N HIS A 160 23.09 31.73 8.72
CA HIS A 160 23.59 31.81 7.35
C HIS A 160 22.54 32.46 6.45
N THR A 161 22.92 33.51 5.74
CA THR A 161 21.99 34.38 4.99
C THR A 161 21.10 33.61 4.03
N PHE A 162 21.65 32.67 3.25
CA PHE A 162 20.84 31.85 2.33
C PHE A 162 19.70 31.13 3.05
N TRP A 163 19.98 30.51 4.20
CA TRP A 163 18.99 29.75 4.96
C TRP A 163 17.98 30.66 5.67
N LYS A 164 18.42 31.84 6.11
CA LYS A 164 17.55 32.88 6.64
C LYS A 164 16.52 33.34 5.60
N ASP A 165 16.97 33.60 4.36
CA ASP A 165 16.08 34.00 3.27
C ASP A 165 15.04 32.92 2.96
N GLN A 166 15.44 31.64 2.99
CA GLN A 166 14.51 30.53 2.78
C GLN A 166 13.50 30.40 3.93
N LEU A 167 13.94 30.55 5.17
CA LEU A 167 13.08 30.55 6.35
C LEU A 167 12.02 31.65 6.25
N ASP A 168 12.44 32.88 5.95
CA ASP A 168 11.55 34.03 5.84
C ASP A 168 10.52 33.82 4.72
N PHE A 169 10.97 33.30 3.58
CA PHE A 169 10.07 33.00 2.47
C PHE A 169 9.06 31.90 2.82
N ILE A 170 9.47 30.84 3.53
CA ILE A 170 8.58 29.76 3.99
C ILE A 170 7.52 30.31 4.95
N GLN A 171 7.92 31.19 5.88
CA GLN A 171 7.01 31.78 6.88
C GLN A 171 6.00 32.77 6.26
N GLN A 172 6.42 33.54 5.25
CA GLN A 172 5.56 34.52 4.58
C GLN A 172 4.68 33.89 3.49
N SER A 173 5.03 32.69 3.03
CA SER A 173 4.31 32.03 1.94
C SER A 173 2.93 31.54 2.40
N LYS A 174 1.89 31.93 1.65
CA LYS A 174 0.53 31.40 1.83
C LYS A 174 0.45 29.87 1.66
N TYR A 175 1.32 29.31 0.81
CA TYR A 175 1.35 27.88 0.49
C TYR A 175 2.77 27.33 0.66
N THR A 176 3.01 26.59 1.75
CA THR A 176 4.30 25.95 2.05
C THR A 176 4.80 25.06 0.92
N SER A 177 3.89 24.38 0.20
CA SER A 177 4.24 23.54 -0.95
C SER A 177 4.88 24.31 -2.10
N LYS A 178 4.39 25.51 -2.40
CA LYS A 178 5.00 26.40 -3.41
C LYS A 178 6.36 26.91 -2.94
N ALA A 179 6.48 27.22 -1.65
CA ALA A 179 7.73 27.68 -1.06
C ALA A 179 8.83 26.62 -1.16
N LEU A 180 8.52 25.38 -0.79
CA LEU A 180 9.48 24.27 -0.84
C LEU A 180 9.85 23.87 -2.26
N ARG A 181 8.89 23.88 -3.19
CA ARG A 181 9.17 23.65 -4.62
C ARG A 181 10.17 24.68 -5.13
N ARG A 182 9.92 25.97 -4.90
CA ARG A 182 10.85 27.06 -5.27
C ARG A 182 12.21 26.87 -4.61
N PHE A 183 12.23 26.51 -3.34
CA PHE A 183 13.48 26.25 -2.62
C PHE A 183 14.30 25.12 -3.27
N CYS A 184 13.67 24.01 -3.64
CA CYS A 184 14.36 22.92 -4.31
C CYS A 184 14.85 23.32 -5.72
N GLU A 185 14.04 24.08 -6.47
CA GLU A 185 14.46 24.66 -7.75
C GLU A 185 15.65 25.62 -7.60
N LEU A 186 15.68 26.44 -6.54
CA LEU A 186 16.80 27.32 -6.24
C LEU A 186 18.07 26.54 -5.90
N LEU A 187 17.97 25.52 -5.06
CA LEU A 187 19.10 24.65 -4.71
C LEU A 187 19.71 23.98 -5.94
N TYR A 188 18.88 23.55 -6.89
CA TYR A 188 19.35 22.92 -8.12
C TYR A 188 20.30 23.82 -8.93
N TYR A 189 20.03 25.13 -8.97
CA TYR A 189 20.86 26.11 -9.68
C TYR A 189 21.93 26.78 -8.80
N TYR A 190 21.99 26.45 -7.51
CA TYR A 190 22.85 27.15 -6.56
C TYR A 190 24.33 26.76 -6.71
N GLN A 191 25.15 27.73 -7.09
CA GLN A 191 26.61 27.66 -7.16
C GLN A 191 27.11 28.71 -6.16
N PRO A 192 27.54 28.39 -4.92
CA PRO A 192 28.46 27.32 -4.55
C PRO A 192 27.87 26.25 -3.60
N LEU A 193 27.27 25.19 -4.14
CA LEU A 193 26.58 24.15 -3.35
C LEU A 193 27.47 23.46 -2.31
N GLU A 194 28.71 23.09 -2.65
CA GLU A 194 29.60 22.40 -1.71
C GLU A 194 29.92 23.27 -0.48
N LYS A 195 30.15 24.57 -0.68
CA LYS A 195 30.38 25.52 0.40
C LYS A 195 29.15 25.60 1.30
N LEU A 196 27.95 25.71 0.72
CA LEU A 196 26.70 25.72 1.46
C LEU A 196 26.51 24.44 2.29
N ILE A 197 26.84 23.26 1.74
CA ILE A 197 26.75 21.99 2.48
C ILE A 197 27.70 22.03 3.69
N LYS A 198 28.98 22.38 3.48
CA LYS A 198 29.98 22.44 4.56
C LYS A 198 29.59 23.42 5.67
N GLU A 199 29.10 24.60 5.31
CA GLU A 199 28.62 25.61 6.27
C GLU A 199 27.37 25.13 7.02
N THR A 200 26.47 24.42 6.34
CA THR A 200 25.29 23.80 6.97
C THR A 200 25.70 22.71 7.97
N LEU A 201 26.62 21.83 7.60
CA LEU A 201 27.14 20.79 8.50
C LEU A 201 27.83 21.40 9.73
N ALA A 202 28.56 22.51 9.58
CA ALA A 202 29.16 23.21 10.69
C ALA A 202 28.12 23.78 11.67
N LEU A 203 27.00 24.31 11.16
CA LEU A 203 25.87 24.79 11.98
C LEU A 203 25.15 23.64 12.70
N LEU A 204 25.11 22.46 12.09
CA LEU A 204 24.44 21.27 12.63
C LEU A 204 25.37 20.34 13.43
N LYS A 205 26.64 20.71 13.64
CA LYS A 205 27.66 19.82 14.25
C LYS A 205 27.25 19.20 15.60
N ASN A 206 26.46 19.92 16.39
CA ASN A 206 26.01 19.47 17.72
C ASN A 206 24.53 19.02 17.72
N GLN A 207 23.91 18.87 16.55
CA GLN A 207 22.53 18.40 16.45
C GLN A 207 22.52 16.87 16.40
N GLU A 208 21.72 16.27 17.27
CA GLU A 208 21.46 14.84 17.27
C GLU A 208 20.13 14.51 16.57
N GLY A 209 19.91 13.21 16.33
CA GLY A 209 18.66 12.72 15.76
C GLY A 209 18.57 12.86 14.24
N GLU A 210 17.39 13.20 13.75
CA GLU A 210 17.01 13.08 12.34
C GLU A 210 17.88 13.89 11.38
N LEU A 211 18.39 15.06 11.81
CA LEU A 211 19.22 15.92 10.96
C LEU A 211 20.65 15.39 10.76
N ASN A 212 21.10 14.44 11.58
CA ASN A 212 22.40 13.78 11.39
C ASN A 212 22.43 12.99 10.06
N TRP A 213 21.27 12.67 9.48
CA TRP A 213 21.22 12.12 8.13
C TRP A 213 21.85 13.02 7.08
N ILE A 214 21.88 14.35 7.26
CA ILE A 214 22.52 15.26 6.30
C ILE A 214 24.02 14.96 6.20
N THR A 215 24.69 14.76 7.35
CA THR A 215 26.10 14.35 7.41
C THR A 215 26.31 13.01 6.71
N ARG A 216 25.52 11.99 7.05
CA ARG A 216 25.62 10.64 6.48
C ARG A 216 25.37 10.62 4.96
N LEU A 217 24.40 11.41 4.50
CA LEU A 217 24.10 11.54 3.07
C LEU A 217 25.24 12.25 2.33
N TYR A 218 25.82 13.31 2.91
CA TYR A 218 26.98 13.97 2.33
C TYR A 218 28.21 13.06 2.27
N GLU A 219 28.50 12.29 3.32
CA GLU A 219 29.59 11.30 3.32
C GLU A 219 29.42 10.24 2.22
N GLN A 220 28.17 9.84 1.94
CA GLN A 220 27.86 8.80 0.97
C GLN A 220 27.82 9.32 -0.48
N PHE A 221 27.31 10.54 -0.72
CA PHE A 221 27.03 11.05 -2.07
C PHE A 221 27.84 12.29 -2.47
N GLY A 222 28.57 12.90 -1.53
CA GLY A 222 29.31 14.12 -1.77
C GLY A 222 28.38 15.30 -2.09
N VAL A 223 28.78 16.10 -3.08
CA VAL A 223 28.09 17.34 -3.46
C VAL A 223 26.81 17.05 -4.24
N ASP A 224 25.70 16.86 -3.53
CA ASP A 224 24.37 16.63 -4.09
C ASP A 224 23.32 17.47 -3.33
N MET A 225 22.40 18.14 -4.03
CA MET A 225 21.41 19.01 -3.39
C MET A 225 20.45 18.26 -2.46
N ALA A 226 20.21 16.97 -2.72
CA ALA A 226 19.28 16.16 -1.95
C ALA A 226 19.85 15.72 -0.59
N VAL A 227 21.13 16.00 -0.29
CA VAL A 227 21.68 15.79 1.06
C VAL A 227 20.94 16.61 2.12
N PHE A 228 20.34 17.73 1.71
CA PHE A 228 19.55 18.59 2.58
C PHE A 228 18.12 18.05 2.84
N ALA A 229 17.69 16.97 2.17
CA ALA A 229 16.32 16.45 2.25
C ALA A 229 15.79 16.24 3.68
N PRO A 230 16.59 15.79 4.66
CA PRO A 230 16.13 15.69 6.05
C PRO A 230 15.62 17.01 6.66
N LEU A 231 16.02 18.18 6.14
CA LEU A 231 15.52 19.49 6.59
C LEU A 231 14.02 19.65 6.31
N TRP A 232 13.53 19.17 5.16
CA TRP A 232 12.15 19.40 4.72
C TRP A 232 11.28 18.14 4.61
N MET A 233 11.87 16.96 4.50
CA MET A 233 11.17 15.68 4.42
C MET A 233 11.11 14.98 5.77
N ASN A 234 10.02 14.26 6.06
CA ASN A 234 9.93 13.50 7.29
C ASN A 234 11.00 12.40 7.26
N VAL A 235 11.90 12.40 8.25
CA VAL A 235 12.74 11.25 8.55
C VAL A 235 11.93 10.37 9.47
N ILE A 236 11.52 9.21 8.98
CA ILE A 236 10.76 8.25 9.77
C ILE A 236 11.64 7.11 10.24
N HIS A 237 11.27 6.56 11.39
CA HIS A 237 11.81 5.32 11.91
C HIS A 237 10.66 4.34 12.09
N LEU A 238 10.80 3.16 11.50
CA LEU A 238 9.87 2.06 11.61
C LEU A 238 10.52 0.96 12.41
N GLU A 239 9.83 0.50 13.43
CA GLU A 239 10.19 -0.71 14.16
C GLU A 239 9.73 -1.94 13.39
N LYS A 240 10.29 -3.10 13.74
CA LYS A 240 9.85 -4.38 13.16
C LYS A 240 8.34 -4.57 13.29
N GLY A 241 7.69 -4.85 12.17
CA GLY A 241 6.24 -5.06 12.10
C GLY A 241 5.43 -3.82 11.74
N GLU A 242 6.06 -2.65 11.70
CA GLU A 242 5.41 -1.43 11.25
C GLU A 242 5.47 -1.30 9.74
N ALA A 243 4.45 -0.66 9.16
CA ALA A 243 4.35 -0.44 7.73
C ALA A 243 3.88 0.96 7.39
N ILE A 244 4.25 1.43 6.20
CA ILE A 244 3.77 2.69 5.63
C ILE A 244 3.35 2.47 4.18
N PHE A 245 2.45 3.34 3.71
CA PHE A 245 2.08 3.43 2.31
C PHE A 245 2.69 4.68 1.68
N LEU A 246 3.25 4.51 0.48
CA LEU A 246 3.84 5.54 -0.34
C LEU A 246 3.00 5.68 -1.61
N PRO A 247 2.01 6.59 -1.61
CA PRO A 247 1.19 6.81 -2.80
C PRO A 247 2.02 7.38 -3.94
N SER A 248 1.50 7.28 -5.17
CA SER A 248 2.09 7.99 -6.30
C SER A 248 2.27 9.48 -5.98
N THR A 249 3.29 10.11 -6.55
CA THR A 249 3.73 11.50 -6.33
C THR A 249 4.33 11.80 -4.95
N CYS A 250 4.31 10.85 -4.01
CA CYS A 250 5.01 10.99 -2.74
C CYS A 250 6.53 10.90 -2.95
N MET A 251 7.25 11.95 -2.53
CA MET A 251 8.70 11.92 -2.49
C MET A 251 9.17 11.01 -1.36
N HIS A 252 10.15 10.16 -1.61
CA HIS A 252 10.70 9.28 -0.58
C HIS A 252 12.12 8.80 -0.93
N ALA A 253 12.82 8.30 0.09
CA ALA A 253 14.09 7.59 -0.05
C ALA A 253 14.25 6.61 1.10
N TYR A 254 14.60 5.35 0.82
CA TYR A 254 14.96 4.41 1.88
C TYR A 254 16.41 4.64 2.32
N LEU A 255 16.64 4.78 3.62
CA LEU A 255 17.95 5.18 4.13
C LEU A 255 18.76 3.99 4.64
N GLN A 256 18.16 3.14 5.48
CA GLN A 256 18.83 1.97 6.06
C GLN A 256 17.82 1.04 6.73
N GLY A 257 18.01 -0.27 6.59
CA GLY A 257 17.26 -1.29 7.32
C GLY A 257 16.89 -2.49 6.46
N PHE A 258 16.14 -3.42 7.05
CA PHE A 258 15.62 -4.61 6.39
C PHE A 258 14.10 -4.57 6.31
N ALA A 259 13.54 -4.78 5.12
CA ALA A 259 12.11 -4.63 4.90
C ALA A 259 11.57 -5.54 3.79
N LEU A 260 10.25 -5.68 3.77
CA LEU A 260 9.49 -6.09 2.62
C LEU A 260 8.98 -4.85 1.89
N GLU A 261 8.97 -4.90 0.56
CA GLU A 261 8.29 -3.92 -0.28
C GLU A 261 7.25 -4.64 -1.13
N LEU A 262 6.03 -4.11 -1.12
CA LEU A 262 4.97 -4.51 -2.03
C LEU A 262 4.57 -3.30 -2.85
N MET A 263 4.65 -3.41 -4.16
CA MET A 263 4.42 -2.28 -5.05
C MET A 263 3.57 -2.69 -6.24
N THR A 264 2.93 -1.72 -6.89
CA THR A 264 2.30 -1.98 -8.19
C THR A 264 3.37 -2.39 -9.21
N ASN A 265 3.00 -3.21 -10.18
CA ASN A 265 3.95 -3.78 -11.16
C ASN A 265 4.40 -2.72 -12.20
N SER A 266 5.30 -1.81 -11.80
CA SER A 266 5.85 -0.71 -12.61
C SER A 266 7.30 -0.41 -12.25
N ASP A 267 8.10 0.09 -13.19
CA ASP A 267 9.51 0.48 -12.98
C ASP A 267 9.76 1.95 -13.31
N ASN A 268 8.71 2.77 -13.21
CA ASN A 268 8.77 4.22 -13.40
C ASN A 268 9.39 4.90 -12.16
N VAL A 269 10.62 5.40 -12.27
CA VAL A 269 11.35 6.05 -11.16
C VAL A 269 12.00 7.34 -11.61
N ILE A 270 11.52 8.47 -11.07
CA ILE A 270 12.09 9.80 -11.30
C ILE A 270 12.96 10.15 -10.08
N ARG A 271 14.19 10.61 -10.29
CA ARG A 271 15.16 10.89 -9.21
C ARG A 271 15.53 12.37 -9.17
N LEU A 272 15.63 12.92 -7.96
CA LEU A 272 16.15 14.28 -7.71
C LEU A 272 17.64 14.28 -7.34
N GLY A 273 18.10 13.27 -6.61
CA GLY A 273 19.45 13.23 -6.06
C GLY A 273 19.74 11.97 -5.26
N LEU A 274 20.83 11.99 -4.50
CA LEU A 274 21.35 10.83 -3.74
C LEU A 274 21.64 9.63 -4.66
N THR A 275 22.22 9.90 -5.83
CA THR A 275 22.45 8.86 -6.84
C THR A 275 23.46 9.30 -7.91
N SER A 276 24.17 8.32 -8.46
CA SER A 276 24.95 8.46 -9.70
C SER A 276 24.15 8.09 -10.96
N LYS A 277 22.93 7.54 -10.80
CA LYS A 277 22.03 7.21 -11.91
C LYS A 277 21.46 8.48 -12.55
N HIS A 278 20.80 8.32 -13.70
CA HIS A 278 20.10 9.42 -14.35
C HIS A 278 19.09 10.10 -13.41
N LYS A 279 19.16 11.43 -13.39
CA LYS A 279 18.28 12.35 -12.66
C LYS A 279 17.55 13.20 -13.68
N ASP A 280 16.29 13.49 -13.41
CA ASP A 280 15.49 14.45 -14.18
C ASP A 280 14.75 15.33 -13.18
N GLU A 281 15.45 16.36 -12.75
CA GLU A 281 15.00 17.28 -11.72
C GLU A 281 13.79 18.08 -12.19
N ARG A 282 13.69 18.36 -13.50
CA ARG A 282 12.53 19.07 -14.08
C ARG A 282 11.27 18.21 -13.99
N GLU A 283 11.34 16.95 -14.44
CA GLU A 283 10.23 16.01 -14.32
C GLU A 283 9.90 15.74 -12.85
N PHE A 284 10.93 15.62 -11.98
CA PHE A 284 10.75 15.44 -10.54
C PHE A 284 9.92 16.57 -9.94
N MET A 285 10.30 17.83 -10.20
CA MET A 285 9.55 18.97 -9.71
C MET A 285 8.12 18.91 -10.23
N GLN A 286 7.91 18.65 -11.52
CA GLN A 286 6.56 18.63 -12.11
C GLN A 286 5.60 17.65 -11.43
N ILE A 287 6.06 16.45 -11.07
CA ILE A 287 5.16 15.41 -10.56
C ILE A 287 5.13 15.30 -9.03
N ALA A 288 6.17 15.75 -8.32
CA ALA A 288 6.24 15.61 -6.87
C ALA A 288 5.19 16.42 -6.11
N ASP A 289 4.56 15.78 -5.12
CA ASP A 289 3.64 16.44 -4.17
C ASP A 289 4.44 17.06 -3.02
N PHE A 290 4.52 18.39 -3.01
CA PHE A 290 5.17 19.17 -1.94
C PHE A 290 4.22 19.53 -0.80
N THR A 291 3.00 19.01 -0.81
CA THR A 291 2.03 19.24 0.26
C THR A 291 2.48 18.51 1.51
N SER A 292 2.52 19.22 2.64
CA SER A 292 2.77 18.61 3.95
C SER A 292 1.65 17.63 4.28
N ARG A 293 2.00 16.39 4.58
CA ARG A 293 1.08 15.37 5.08
C ARG A 293 1.74 14.61 6.24
N PRO A 294 0.99 14.27 7.30
CA PRO A 294 1.50 13.35 8.30
C PRO A 294 1.81 12.01 7.63
N VAL A 295 2.86 11.35 8.11
CA VAL A 295 3.17 9.99 7.69
C VAL A 295 2.40 9.06 8.60
N GLU A 296 1.36 8.44 8.07
CA GLU A 296 0.54 7.49 8.81
C GLU A 296 1.07 6.07 8.61
N LYS A 297 1.29 5.38 9.73
CA LYS A 297 1.59 3.95 9.72
C LYS A 297 0.29 3.20 9.38
N ILE A 298 0.41 2.14 8.59
CA ILE A 298 -0.71 1.25 8.30
C ILE A 298 -0.99 0.45 9.57
N LEU A 299 -2.14 0.68 10.18
CA LEU A 299 -2.62 -0.12 11.31
C LEU A 299 -3.15 -1.45 10.77
N PRO A 300 -2.63 -2.60 11.22
CA PRO A 300 -3.10 -3.89 10.75
C PRO A 300 -4.53 -4.17 11.24
N ILE A 301 -5.32 -4.79 10.38
CA ILE A 301 -6.60 -5.39 10.76
C ILE A 301 -6.29 -6.78 11.33
N SER A 302 -6.59 -7.01 12.61
CA SER A 302 -6.35 -8.30 13.28
C SER A 302 -7.65 -9.09 13.41
N HIS A 303 -7.66 -10.31 12.88
CA HIS A 303 -8.80 -11.24 12.98
C HIS A 303 -8.64 -12.24 14.15
N ASP A 304 -7.41 -12.49 14.58
CA ASP A 304 -6.98 -13.18 15.80
C ASP A 304 -5.50 -12.79 16.00
N ARG A 305 -4.92 -12.83 17.20
CA ARG A 305 -3.55 -12.34 17.50
C ARG A 305 -2.41 -12.99 16.67
N ALA A 306 -2.74 -13.97 15.83
CA ALA A 306 -1.83 -14.67 14.92
C ALA A 306 -1.85 -14.14 13.48
N VAL A 307 -2.86 -13.37 13.06
CA VAL A 307 -3.00 -12.87 11.68
C VAL A 307 -3.22 -11.37 11.68
N GLU A 308 -2.38 -10.66 10.93
CA GLU A 308 -2.42 -9.22 10.75
C GLU A 308 -2.47 -8.90 9.26
N VAL A 309 -3.44 -8.09 8.84
CA VAL A 309 -3.64 -7.70 7.45
C VAL A 309 -3.34 -6.21 7.28
N TYR A 310 -2.39 -5.90 6.40
CA TYR A 310 -2.00 -4.55 6.01
C TYR A 310 -2.56 -4.27 4.62
N ALA A 311 -3.62 -3.45 4.56
CA ALA A 311 -4.37 -3.17 3.34
C ALA A 311 -4.40 -1.65 3.05
N PRO A 312 -3.47 -1.13 2.25
CA PRO A 312 -3.52 0.26 1.80
C PRO A 312 -4.77 0.51 0.93
N LYS A 313 -5.37 1.70 1.04
CA LYS A 313 -6.67 2.03 0.42
C LYS A 313 -6.61 2.31 -1.09
N GLU A 314 -5.44 2.66 -1.62
CA GLU A 314 -5.30 3.20 -2.99
C GLU A 314 -4.78 2.18 -4.01
N VAL A 315 -4.64 0.91 -3.60
CA VAL A 315 -4.08 -0.17 -4.44
C VAL A 315 -4.78 -1.50 -4.14
N ASP A 316 -4.82 -2.38 -5.13
CA ASP A 316 -5.53 -3.67 -5.08
C ASP A 316 -4.67 -4.82 -4.52
N PHE A 317 -3.73 -4.52 -3.61
CA PHE A 317 -2.91 -5.53 -2.94
C PHE A 317 -2.94 -5.36 -1.43
N SER A 318 -2.70 -6.46 -0.71
CA SER A 318 -2.54 -6.47 0.75
C SER A 318 -1.41 -7.39 1.17
N LEU A 319 -0.83 -7.12 2.33
CA LEU A 319 0.14 -8.01 2.98
C LEU A 319 -0.51 -8.67 4.18
N ILE A 320 -0.45 -10.00 4.22
CA ILE A 320 -0.93 -10.80 5.36
C ILE A 320 0.29 -11.33 6.11
N SER A 321 0.47 -10.88 7.35
CA SER A 321 1.46 -11.40 8.28
C SER A 321 0.83 -12.49 9.14
N VAL A 322 1.50 -13.64 9.22
CA VAL A 322 1.00 -14.82 9.94
C VAL A 322 2.04 -15.30 10.93
N LYS A 323 1.74 -15.18 12.23
CA LYS A 323 2.59 -15.66 13.31
C LYS A 323 2.27 -17.12 13.61
N LEU A 324 3.15 -18.01 13.14
CA LEU A 324 3.04 -19.44 13.41
C LEU A 324 3.57 -19.79 14.80
N VAL A 325 2.79 -20.57 15.55
CA VAL A 325 3.21 -21.19 16.81
C VAL A 325 3.29 -22.69 16.58
N LYS A 326 4.35 -23.32 17.07
CA LYS A 326 4.56 -24.77 16.93
C LYS A 326 3.30 -25.54 17.33
N ASN A 327 2.85 -26.45 16.46
CA ASN A 327 1.66 -27.28 16.63
C ASN A 327 0.31 -26.53 16.71
N LYS A 328 0.25 -25.24 16.37
CA LYS A 328 -1.01 -24.51 16.16
C LYS A 328 -1.26 -24.32 14.67
N ALA A 329 -2.41 -24.78 14.21
CA ALA A 329 -2.90 -24.42 12.88
C ALA A 329 -3.45 -22.99 12.92
N VAL A 330 -3.13 -22.20 11.90
CA VAL A 330 -3.78 -20.91 11.64
C VAL A 330 -4.59 -21.11 10.37
N GLU A 331 -5.90 -20.95 10.47
CA GLU A 331 -6.76 -20.91 9.29
C GLU A 331 -6.67 -19.51 8.69
N LEU A 332 -6.16 -19.43 7.47
CA LEU A 332 -6.27 -18.23 6.66
C LEU A 332 -7.57 -18.34 5.89
N ASP A 333 -8.58 -17.60 6.33
CA ASP A 333 -9.71 -17.29 5.46
C ASP A 333 -9.12 -16.48 4.30
N SER A 334 -8.94 -17.13 3.15
CA SER A 334 -8.76 -16.43 1.88
C SER A 334 -9.84 -15.35 1.83
N PRO A 335 -9.52 -14.06 1.55
CA PRO A 335 -10.53 -13.01 1.44
C PRO A 335 -11.50 -13.42 0.34
N CYS A 336 -12.57 -14.10 0.75
CA CYS A 336 -13.48 -14.94 -0.01
C CYS A 336 -12.90 -15.70 -1.22
N LYS A 337 -13.17 -17.01 -1.31
CA LYS A 337 -13.44 -17.60 -2.63
C LYS A 337 -14.71 -16.94 -3.17
N THR A 338 -14.60 -15.72 -3.69
CA THR A 338 -15.66 -15.11 -4.46
C THR A 338 -15.86 -15.97 -5.70
N PRO A 339 -17.09 -16.42 -5.97
CA PRO A 339 -17.40 -16.90 -7.30
C PRO A 339 -17.03 -15.78 -8.29
N LEU A 340 -16.18 -16.09 -9.26
CA LEU A 340 -15.92 -15.19 -10.38
C LEU A 340 -17.26 -14.97 -11.11
N SER A 341 -17.94 -13.86 -10.81
CA SER A 341 -19.20 -13.48 -11.43
C SER A 341 -19.07 -12.08 -11.98
N SER A 342 -19.43 -11.89 -13.26
CA SER A 342 -19.53 -10.56 -13.88
C SER A 342 -20.67 -9.71 -13.31
N LEU A 343 -21.52 -10.30 -12.45
CA LEU A 343 -22.69 -9.65 -11.85
C LEU A 343 -22.48 -9.19 -10.41
N ILE A 344 -21.38 -9.61 -9.77
CA ILE A 344 -21.07 -9.26 -8.38
C ILE A 344 -19.73 -8.52 -8.38
N ASP A 345 -19.79 -7.19 -8.31
CA ASP A 345 -18.60 -6.36 -8.16
C ASP A 345 -18.37 -6.00 -6.69
N MET A 346 -17.32 -6.56 -6.09
CA MET A 346 -16.89 -6.23 -4.73
C MET A 346 -15.89 -5.05 -4.69
N ALA A 347 -15.58 -4.39 -5.81
CA ALA A 347 -14.69 -3.20 -5.81
C ALA A 347 -15.30 -2.02 -5.04
N ASP A 348 -16.62 -1.90 -5.03
CA ASP A 348 -17.34 -0.87 -4.26
C ASP A 348 -17.71 -1.34 -2.85
N PHE A 349 -17.02 -2.35 -2.31
CA PHE A 349 -17.24 -2.78 -0.94
C PHE A 349 -16.74 -1.71 0.03
N GLN A 350 -17.67 -0.93 0.58
CA GLN A 350 -17.38 0.09 1.60
C GLN A 350 -17.70 -0.44 3.00
N PHE A 351 -16.68 -0.51 3.86
CA PHE A 351 -16.91 -0.60 5.29
C PHE A 351 -17.34 0.77 5.82
N ILE A 352 -18.61 0.90 6.20
CA ILE A 352 -19.16 2.12 6.76
C ILE A 352 -19.10 2.01 8.29
N LEU A 353 -18.34 2.91 8.91
CA LEU A 353 -18.32 3.07 10.37
C LEU A 353 -19.42 4.07 10.75
N THR A 354 -20.50 3.58 11.36
CA THR A 354 -21.63 4.37 11.85
C THR A 354 -21.92 4.03 13.31
N PRO A 355 -22.38 4.99 14.14
CA PRO A 355 -22.84 4.72 15.50
C PRO A 355 -24.05 3.77 15.55
N ASP A 356 -24.86 3.76 14.49
CA ASP A 356 -26.05 2.93 14.34
C ASP A 356 -26.17 2.44 12.89
N ALA A 357 -26.03 1.13 12.68
CA ALA A 357 -26.11 0.51 11.37
C ALA A 357 -27.53 0.42 10.84
N ASP A 358 -28.52 0.27 11.74
CA ASP A 358 -29.91 0.07 11.40
C ASP A 358 -30.48 1.38 10.83
N ALA A 359 -30.27 2.49 11.54
CA ALA A 359 -30.67 3.82 11.09
C ALA A 359 -30.00 4.19 9.75
N TYR A 360 -28.70 3.90 9.61
CA TYR A 360 -27.98 4.19 8.38
C TYR A 360 -28.57 3.44 7.16
N LEU A 361 -28.86 2.15 7.31
CA LEU A 361 -29.46 1.35 6.24
C LEU A 361 -30.87 1.85 5.88
N LEU A 362 -31.67 2.22 6.87
CA LEU A 362 -33.03 2.74 6.66
C LEU A 362 -33.07 4.09 5.94
N GLU A 363 -32.01 4.90 6.06
CA GLU A 363 -31.91 6.22 5.43
C GLU A 363 -31.24 6.18 4.05
N ASN A 364 -30.26 5.30 3.85
CA ASN A 364 -29.40 5.33 2.67
C ASN A 364 -29.66 4.19 1.68
N ALA A 365 -30.34 3.12 2.08
CA ALA A 365 -30.68 2.04 1.15
C ALA A 365 -31.70 2.50 0.11
N THR A 366 -31.57 1.99 -1.10
CA THR A 366 -32.48 2.22 -2.22
C THR A 366 -33.22 0.94 -2.60
N TRP A 367 -34.34 1.07 -3.30
CA TRP A 367 -35.16 -0.06 -3.75
C TRP A 367 -34.44 -1.04 -4.69
N GLN A 368 -33.25 -0.67 -5.18
CA GLN A 368 -32.41 -1.52 -6.01
C GLN A 368 -31.47 -2.40 -5.18
N ASP A 369 -31.38 -2.16 -3.87
CA ASP A 369 -30.47 -2.87 -2.99
C ASP A 369 -31.08 -4.17 -2.47
N LEU A 370 -30.22 -5.19 -2.33
CA LEU A 370 -30.52 -6.40 -1.59
C LEU A 370 -29.95 -6.27 -0.19
N LEU A 371 -30.82 -6.32 0.82
CA LEU A 371 -30.39 -6.21 2.22
C LEU A 371 -30.22 -7.60 2.83
N ILE A 372 -29.04 -7.88 3.38
CA ILE A 372 -28.71 -9.17 3.98
C ILE A 372 -28.45 -8.97 5.47
N THR A 373 -29.36 -9.45 6.32
CA THR A 373 -29.24 -9.30 7.78
C THR A 373 -29.84 -10.48 8.55
N ARG A 374 -29.31 -10.74 9.74
CA ARG A 374 -29.90 -11.67 10.73
C ARG A 374 -30.84 -10.97 11.70
N ASP A 375 -30.81 -9.64 11.75
CA ASP A 375 -31.59 -8.88 12.70
C ASP A 375 -33.06 -8.85 12.26
N LEU A 376 -33.91 -9.52 13.04
CA LEU A 376 -35.33 -9.67 12.73
C LEU A 376 -36.12 -8.34 12.85
N PRO A 377 -35.92 -7.52 13.90
CA PRO A 377 -36.48 -6.16 13.96
C PRO A 377 -36.14 -5.32 12.74
N LEU A 378 -34.86 -5.23 12.37
CA LEU A 378 -34.42 -4.48 11.20
C LEU A 378 -35.04 -5.03 9.91
N THR A 379 -35.03 -6.37 9.76
CA THR A 379 -35.66 -7.02 8.60
C THR A 379 -37.14 -6.62 8.47
N LYS A 380 -37.89 -6.59 9.58
CA LYS A 380 -39.31 -6.22 9.59
C LYS A 380 -39.50 -4.76 9.16
N GLU A 381 -38.70 -3.85 9.67
CA GLU A 381 -38.79 -2.44 9.32
C GLU A 381 -38.46 -2.19 7.85
N LEU A 382 -37.38 -2.80 7.35
CA LEU A 382 -36.98 -2.74 5.95
C LEU A 382 -38.07 -3.33 5.02
N MET A 383 -38.66 -4.46 5.39
CA MET A 383 -39.74 -5.06 4.61
C MET A 383 -41.04 -4.22 4.62
N LEU A 384 -41.37 -3.53 5.72
CA LEU A 384 -42.50 -2.59 5.75
C LEU A 384 -42.27 -1.38 4.84
N LYS A 385 -41.01 -0.95 4.73
CA LYS A 385 -40.57 0.04 3.73
C LYS A 385 -40.36 -0.58 2.34
N GLY A 386 -40.75 -1.83 2.13
CA GLY A 386 -40.80 -2.52 0.84
C GLY A 386 -39.45 -3.00 0.25
N PHE A 387 -38.38 -3.00 1.05
CA PHE A 387 -37.09 -3.53 0.63
C PHE A 387 -37.10 -5.07 0.52
N THR A 388 -36.28 -5.59 -0.38
CA THR A 388 -36.03 -7.05 -0.44
C THR A 388 -34.96 -7.43 0.55
N CYS A 389 -35.30 -8.33 1.49
CA CYS A 389 -34.40 -8.78 2.54
C CYS A 389 -34.15 -10.29 2.47
N LEU A 390 -32.91 -10.71 2.71
CA LEU A 390 -32.51 -12.09 2.93
C LEU A 390 -31.76 -12.21 4.25
N ASN A 391 -31.84 -13.36 4.90
CA ASN A 391 -30.86 -13.71 5.92
C ASN A 391 -29.58 -14.28 5.30
N ASP A 392 -28.56 -14.42 6.14
CA ASP A 392 -27.27 -15.05 5.86
C ASP A 392 -27.33 -16.52 5.41
N LYS A 393 -28.51 -17.16 5.43
CA LYS A 393 -28.77 -18.51 4.93
C LYS A 393 -29.64 -18.53 3.67
N GLY A 394 -29.99 -17.37 3.13
CA GLY A 394 -30.76 -17.23 1.89
C GLY A 394 -32.26 -17.35 2.06
N LYS A 395 -32.78 -17.27 3.29
CA LYS A 395 -34.22 -17.26 3.54
C LYS A 395 -34.74 -15.83 3.53
N SER A 396 -35.77 -15.57 2.72
CA SER A 396 -36.67 -14.44 2.86
C SER A 396 -37.78 -14.80 3.85
N TYR A 397 -38.30 -13.81 4.57
CA TYR A 397 -39.43 -14.00 5.47
C TYR A 397 -40.70 -13.36 4.90
N SER A 398 -41.87 -13.88 5.28
CA SER A 398 -43.12 -13.12 5.17
C SER A 398 -43.34 -12.25 6.42
N HIS A 399 -44.20 -11.24 6.35
CA HIS A 399 -44.57 -10.44 7.53
C HIS A 399 -45.06 -11.31 8.69
N GLN A 400 -45.93 -12.31 8.41
CA GLN A 400 -46.44 -13.24 9.42
C GLN A 400 -45.33 -14.10 10.06
N GLU A 401 -44.34 -14.55 9.28
CA GLU A 401 -43.22 -15.32 9.81
C GLU A 401 -42.29 -14.47 10.70
N LEU A 402 -42.13 -13.18 10.39
CA LEU A 402 -41.33 -12.27 11.21
C LEU A 402 -42.02 -11.99 12.55
N ASP A 403 -43.32 -11.76 12.54
CA ASP A 403 -44.10 -11.51 13.76
C ASP A 403 -44.00 -12.70 14.73
N GLN A 404 -44.23 -13.92 14.22
CA GLN A 404 -44.10 -15.15 15.01
C GLN A 404 -42.69 -15.34 15.57
N ARG A 405 -41.65 -15.02 14.80
CA ARG A 405 -40.26 -15.16 15.25
C ARG A 405 -39.83 -14.08 16.23
N LEU A 406 -40.37 -12.88 16.12
CA LEU A 406 -40.12 -11.80 17.07
C LEU A 406 -40.78 -12.13 18.41
N GLU A 407 -42.03 -12.58 18.41
CA GLU A 407 -42.72 -13.08 19.61
C GLU A 407 -41.94 -14.23 20.25
N GLN A 408 -41.48 -15.21 19.45
CA GLN A 408 -40.67 -16.31 19.95
C GLN A 408 -39.29 -15.88 20.46
N ARG A 409 -38.68 -14.85 19.87
CA ARG A 409 -37.42 -14.24 20.35
C ARG A 409 -37.62 -13.53 21.67
N GLU A 410 -38.68 -12.75 21.84
CA GLU A 410 -39.01 -12.09 23.10
C GLU A 410 -39.31 -13.11 24.20
N TRP A 411 -40.04 -14.18 23.86
CA TRP A 411 -40.28 -15.31 24.75
C TRP A 411 -38.97 -16.01 25.16
N ASN A 412 -38.09 -16.32 24.20
CA ASN A 412 -36.79 -16.96 24.47
C ASN A 412 -35.84 -16.05 25.25
N TYR A 413 -35.87 -14.73 25.01
CA TYR A 413 -35.12 -13.75 25.81
C TYR A 413 -35.61 -13.72 27.25
N THR A 414 -36.93 -13.82 27.45
CA THR A 414 -37.56 -13.92 28.77
C THR A 414 -37.16 -15.23 29.50
N LEU A 415 -37.12 -16.36 28.79
CA LEU A 415 -36.64 -17.65 29.31
C LEU A 415 -35.14 -17.65 29.63
N SER A 416 -34.32 -17.02 28.78
CA SER A 416 -32.87 -16.88 28.98
C SER A 416 -32.56 -16.00 30.21
N LYS A 417 -33.30 -14.90 30.42
CA LYS A 417 -33.23 -14.11 31.67
C LYS A 417 -33.68 -14.89 32.92
N ALA A 418 -34.54 -15.89 32.75
CA ALA A 418 -34.99 -16.80 33.81
C ALA A 418 -34.01 -17.96 34.07
N GLY A 419 -32.81 -17.96 33.46
CA GLY A 419 -31.74 -18.90 33.78
C GLY A 419 -31.79 -20.22 33.01
N VAL A 420 -32.63 -20.33 31.99
CA VAL A 420 -32.71 -21.51 31.11
C VAL A 420 -32.38 -21.07 29.69
N ASP A 421 -31.10 -21.11 29.29
CA ASP A 421 -30.66 -21.90 28.11
C ASP A 421 -29.18 -21.76 27.69
N ASN A 422 -28.73 -22.78 26.95
CA ASN A 422 -27.46 -22.93 26.25
C ASN A 422 -27.48 -22.31 24.83
N TYR A 423 -26.53 -21.45 24.50
CA TYR A 423 -26.26 -21.03 23.11
C TYR A 423 -24.95 -21.64 22.59
N SER A 424 -25.03 -22.54 21.60
CA SER A 424 -23.88 -22.94 20.79
C SER A 424 -23.84 -22.14 19.48
N ARG A 425 -22.67 -21.62 19.09
CA ARG A 425 -22.44 -21.05 17.75
C ARG A 425 -22.49 -22.19 16.72
N LEU A 426 -23.59 -22.28 15.98
CA LEU A 426 -23.74 -23.24 14.89
C LEU A 426 -22.88 -22.81 13.69
N LYS A 427 -21.98 -23.67 13.24
CA LYS A 427 -21.25 -23.51 11.97
C LYS A 427 -22.21 -23.64 10.79
N TYR A 428 -21.96 -22.88 9.72
CA TYR A 428 -22.71 -23.02 8.47
C TYR A 428 -22.50 -24.39 7.83
N SER A 429 -23.59 -25.06 7.46
CA SER A 429 -23.54 -26.31 6.70
C SER A 429 -23.32 -26.05 5.21
N ALA A 430 -22.90 -27.08 4.46
CA ALA A 430 -22.82 -27.01 2.99
C ALA A 430 -24.18 -26.68 2.37
N LYS A 431 -25.27 -27.19 2.97
CA LYS A 431 -26.65 -26.90 2.56
C LYS A 431 -26.99 -25.42 2.72
N ASP A 432 -26.62 -24.79 3.84
CA ASP A 432 -26.86 -23.36 4.08
C ASP A 432 -26.18 -22.50 2.99
N LYS A 433 -24.94 -22.85 2.61
CA LYS A 433 -24.20 -22.14 1.54
C LYS A 433 -24.89 -22.28 0.18
N THR A 434 -25.34 -23.48 -0.18
CA THR A 434 -26.06 -23.71 -1.44
C THR A 434 -27.40 -22.98 -1.46
N THR A 435 -28.13 -22.96 -0.34
CA THR A 435 -29.41 -22.24 -0.25
C THR A 435 -29.21 -20.74 -0.40
N PHE A 436 -28.22 -20.16 0.28
CA PHE A 436 -27.88 -18.75 0.13
C PHE A 436 -27.52 -18.38 -1.31
N ALA A 437 -26.62 -19.15 -1.94
CA ALA A 437 -26.21 -18.91 -3.33
C ALA A 437 -27.41 -18.92 -4.29
N LYS A 438 -28.29 -19.93 -4.19
CA LYS A 438 -29.50 -20.03 -5.03
C LYS A 438 -30.45 -18.83 -4.83
N ALA A 439 -30.60 -18.36 -3.60
CA ALA A 439 -31.46 -17.21 -3.30
C ALA A 439 -30.89 -15.92 -3.90
N LEU A 440 -29.58 -15.71 -3.76
CA LEU A 440 -28.87 -14.58 -4.34
C LEU A 440 -28.93 -14.60 -5.87
N ASP A 441 -28.63 -15.73 -6.51
CA ASP A 441 -28.72 -15.90 -7.97
C ASP A 441 -30.13 -15.60 -8.48
N SER A 442 -31.15 -16.13 -7.78
CA SER A 442 -32.55 -15.88 -8.14
C SER A 442 -32.94 -14.41 -7.99
N TRP A 443 -32.35 -13.68 -7.05
CA TRP A 443 -32.55 -12.25 -6.90
C TRP A 443 -31.86 -11.48 -8.04
N LEU A 444 -30.59 -11.78 -8.32
CA LEU A 444 -29.80 -11.16 -9.38
C LEU A 444 -30.47 -11.33 -10.75
N VAL A 445 -30.91 -12.54 -11.12
CA VAL A 445 -31.58 -12.79 -12.41
C VAL A 445 -32.87 -11.95 -12.55
N ARG A 446 -33.67 -11.86 -11.49
CA ARG A 446 -34.94 -11.09 -11.51
C ARG A 446 -34.72 -9.58 -11.64
N HIS A 447 -33.63 -9.06 -11.13
CA HIS A 447 -33.35 -7.61 -11.11
C HIS A 447 -32.43 -7.16 -12.26
N TRP A 448 -31.62 -8.06 -12.83
CA TRP A 448 -30.77 -7.78 -13.98
C TRP A 448 -31.55 -7.77 -15.31
N LEU A 449 -32.56 -8.65 -15.47
CA LEU A 449 -33.46 -8.67 -16.63
C LEU A 449 -34.38 -7.45 -16.76
N ARG A 450 -34.38 -6.53 -15.78
CA ARG A 450 -35.08 -5.25 -15.86
C ARG A 450 -34.21 -4.10 -16.39
N LYS A 451 -32.90 -4.31 -16.56
CA LYS A 451 -31.93 -3.32 -17.06
C LYS A 451 -31.54 -3.51 -18.54
N VAL A 452 -31.98 -4.59 -19.18
CA VAL A 452 -31.92 -4.85 -20.63
C VAL A 452 -33.33 -4.72 -21.17
#